data_AF-A0A7Y8TY12-F1
#
_entry.id   AF-A0A7Y8TY12-F1
#
_cell.length_a   1.000
_cell.length_b   1.000
_cell.length_c   1.000
_cell.angle_alpha   90.00
_cell.angle_beta   90.00
_cell.angle_gamma   90.00
#
_symmetry.space_group_name_H-M   'P 1'
#
loop_
_entity.id
_entity.type
_entity.pdbx_description
1 polymer ?
#
loop_
_entity_poly.entity_id
_entity_poly.type
_entity_poly.pdbx_seq_one_letter_code
_entity_poly.pdbx_strand_id
1 'polypeptide(L)'
;MIIQSLKAFPAQITMKVDADLTLKLICSGISVNPTNTLIVRKSQFVESILEPLAKNGVSIDQLIRSSFLALTREYSISGQELEAWSFLLSKIADKQIKLECSKFLSGILVRSHNMNPDAHKLIVKTMKQLRTFAKKQGDMEFYKDLNTDLELVEEKVQSYV
;
A
#
# COMPACT_ATOMS: atom_id res chain seq x y z
N MET A 1 -5.87 14.99 -3.31
CA MET A 1 -4.80 14.21 -3.98
C MET A 1 -4.58 12.87 -3.28
N ILE A 2 -4.86 11.78 -3.98
CA ILE A 2 -4.64 10.40 -3.52
C ILE A 2 -4.38 9.48 -4.71
N ILE A 3 -3.68 8.38 -4.41
CA ILE A 3 -3.68 7.19 -5.25
C ILE A 3 -4.93 6.38 -4.89
N GLN A 4 -5.85 6.23 -5.84
CA GLN A 4 -7.13 5.57 -5.63
C GLN A 4 -7.00 4.04 -5.69
N SER A 5 -6.19 3.53 -6.61
CA SER A 5 -5.93 2.09 -6.71
C SER A 5 -4.57 1.81 -7.32
N LEU A 6 -4.02 0.65 -6.98
CA LEU A 6 -2.69 0.20 -7.35
C LEU A 6 -2.73 -1.29 -7.67
N LYS A 7 -2.13 -1.71 -8.79
CA LYS A 7 -1.98 -3.13 -9.13
C LYS A 7 -0.56 -3.42 -9.54
N ALA A 8 0.04 -4.44 -8.94
CA ALA A 8 1.37 -4.90 -9.25
C ALA A 8 1.31 -6.01 -10.31
N PHE A 9 2.17 -5.88 -11.31
CA PHE A 9 2.52 -6.89 -12.31
C PHE A 9 4.02 -7.16 -12.21
N PRO A 10 4.57 -8.25 -12.77
CA PRO A 10 5.95 -8.66 -12.52
C PRO A 10 6.99 -7.54 -12.59
N ALA A 11 6.94 -6.69 -13.63
CA ALA A 11 7.86 -5.57 -13.81
C ALA A 11 7.21 -4.17 -13.67
N GLN A 12 5.90 -4.09 -13.49
CA GLN A 12 5.15 -2.85 -13.64
C GLN A 12 4.14 -2.64 -12.51
N ILE A 13 3.78 -1.38 -12.29
CA ILE A 13 2.68 -0.98 -11.44
C ILE A 13 1.72 -0.17 -12.29
N THR A 14 0.45 -0.52 -12.23
CA THR A 14 -0.64 0.31 -12.74
C THR A 14 -1.22 1.08 -11.56
N MET A 15 -1.36 2.39 -11.73
CA MET A 15 -1.84 3.30 -10.69
C MET A 15 -3.00 4.12 -11.23
N LYS A 16 -4.13 4.14 -10.51
CA LYS A 16 -5.22 5.09 -10.75
C LYS A 16 -5.18 6.18 -9.68
N VAL A 17 -5.34 7.43 -10.08
CA VAL A 17 -5.23 8.59 -9.20
C VAL A 17 -6.47 9.47 -9.25
N ASP A 18 -6.65 10.32 -8.24
CA ASP A 18 -7.70 11.34 -8.28
C ASP A 18 -7.34 12.52 -9.20
N ALA A 19 -8.32 13.37 -9.50
CA ALA A 19 -8.13 14.49 -10.42
C ALA A 19 -7.04 15.48 -9.96
N ASP A 20 -6.96 15.74 -8.65
CA ASP A 20 -5.94 16.63 -8.08
C ASP A 20 -4.52 16.08 -8.32
N LEU A 21 -4.32 14.78 -8.10
CA LEU A 21 -3.04 14.14 -8.34
C LEU A 21 -2.74 14.04 -9.85
N THR A 22 -3.75 13.81 -10.71
CA THR A 22 -3.57 13.88 -12.17
C THR A 22 -2.98 15.23 -12.58
N LEU A 23 -3.55 16.35 -12.10
CA LEU A 23 -3.04 17.69 -12.43
C LEU A 23 -1.58 17.85 -11.98
N LYS A 24 -1.25 17.40 -10.77
CA LYS A 24 0.14 17.45 -10.27
C LYS A 24 1.11 16.60 -11.07
N LEU A 25 0.71 15.39 -11.48
CA LEU A 25 1.51 14.52 -12.34
C LEU A 25 1.80 15.19 -13.69
N ILE A 26 0.78 15.77 -14.34
CA ILE A 26 0.93 16.48 -15.62
C ILE A 26 1.86 17.68 -15.46
N CYS A 27 1.68 18.50 -14.41
CA CYS A 27 2.58 19.63 -14.12
C CYS A 27 4.02 19.17 -13.81
N SER A 28 4.22 17.94 -13.36
CA SER A 28 5.53 17.32 -13.15
C SER A 28 6.09 16.64 -14.41
N GLY A 29 5.46 16.79 -15.57
CA GLY A 29 5.89 16.19 -16.84
C GLY A 29 5.59 14.68 -16.97
N ILE A 30 4.73 14.15 -16.09
CA ILE A 30 4.35 12.73 -16.11
C ILE A 30 3.07 12.57 -16.92
N SER A 31 3.13 11.74 -17.96
CA SER A 31 1.97 11.43 -18.79
C SER A 31 0.98 10.57 -18.02
N VAL A 32 -0.28 11.00 -17.99
CA VAL A 32 -1.42 10.26 -17.42
C VAL A 32 -2.45 10.09 -18.52
N ASN A 33 -3.04 8.89 -18.61
CA ASN A 33 -4.05 8.63 -19.62
C ASN A 33 -5.40 9.33 -19.29
N PRO A 34 -6.37 9.34 -20.23
CA PRO A 34 -7.67 9.98 -20.00
C PRO A 34 -8.52 9.37 -18.86
N THR A 35 -8.17 8.16 -18.39
CA THR A 35 -8.85 7.50 -17.26
C THR A 35 -8.12 7.69 -15.93
N ASN A 36 -7.28 8.74 -15.82
CA ASN A 36 -6.46 9.06 -14.65
C ASN A 36 -5.59 7.88 -14.18
N THR A 37 -5.10 7.10 -15.15
CA THR A 37 -4.32 5.90 -14.92
C THR A 37 -2.96 6.05 -15.58
N LEU A 38 -1.93 5.49 -14.95
CA LEU A 38 -0.59 5.44 -15.48
C LEU A 38 0.05 4.08 -15.18
N ILE A 39 0.95 3.69 -16.06
CA ILE A 39 1.71 2.44 -15.97
C ILE A 39 3.18 2.80 -15.88
N VAL A 40 3.85 2.28 -14.86
CA VAL A 40 5.25 2.60 -14.58
C VAL A 40 6.01 1.33 -14.24
N ARG A 41 7.27 1.24 -14.67
CA ARG A 41 8.15 0.13 -14.27
C ARG A 41 8.45 0.22 -12.78
N LYS A 42 8.38 -0.90 -12.05
CA LYS A 42 8.67 -0.96 -10.60
C LYS A 42 10.05 -0.39 -10.27
N SER A 43 11.05 -0.70 -11.10
CA SER A 43 12.43 -0.22 -10.94
C SER A 43 12.56 1.30 -11.09
N GLN A 44 11.67 1.92 -11.85
CA GLN A 44 11.72 3.35 -12.17
C GLN A 44 10.71 4.18 -11.39
N PHE A 45 9.93 3.56 -10.49
CA PHE A 45 8.84 4.22 -9.80
C PHE A 45 9.30 5.47 -9.03
N VAL A 46 10.46 5.41 -8.38
CA VAL A 46 10.99 6.53 -7.60
C VAL A 46 11.39 7.68 -8.53
N GLU A 47 12.27 7.42 -9.49
CA GLU A 47 12.80 8.42 -10.43
C GLU A 47 11.72 9.00 -11.38
N SER A 48 10.72 8.19 -11.75
CA SER A 48 9.71 8.59 -12.73
C SER A 48 8.47 9.22 -12.10
N ILE A 49 8.16 8.93 -10.84
CA ILE A 49 6.92 9.39 -10.19
C ILE A 49 7.20 10.18 -8.91
N LEU A 50 7.89 9.58 -7.94
CA LEU A 50 8.04 10.21 -6.63
C LEU A 50 8.95 11.43 -6.67
N GLU A 51 10.10 11.34 -7.35
CA GLU A 51 11.02 12.47 -7.45
C GLU A 51 10.45 13.66 -8.23
N PRO A 52 9.81 13.51 -9.40
CA PRO A 52 9.20 14.64 -10.11
C PRO A 52 8.03 15.28 -9.35
N LEU A 53 7.25 14.48 -8.61
CA LEU A 53 6.20 15.02 -7.75
C LEU A 53 6.79 15.82 -6.58
N ALA A 54 7.84 15.28 -5.92
CA ALA A 54 8.53 15.97 -4.83
C ALA A 54 9.17 17.29 -5.30
N LYS A 55 9.82 17.29 -6.46
CA LYS A 55 10.38 18.50 -7.08
C LYS A 55 9.32 19.57 -7.38
N ASN A 56 8.07 19.15 -7.59
CA ASN A 56 6.91 20.04 -7.81
C ASN A 56 6.14 20.34 -6.51
N GLY A 57 6.80 20.20 -5.35
CA GLY A 57 6.28 20.60 -4.04
C GLY A 57 5.26 19.63 -3.44
N VAL A 58 5.10 18.42 -3.98
CA VAL A 58 4.21 17.40 -3.39
C VAL A 58 4.92 16.69 -2.24
N SER A 59 4.32 16.71 -1.06
CA SER A 59 4.78 15.89 0.06
C SER A 59 4.44 14.42 -0.20
N ILE A 60 5.45 13.62 -0.55
CA ILE A 60 5.28 12.21 -0.92
C ILE A 60 4.75 11.39 0.25
N ASP A 61 5.29 11.57 1.46
CA ASP A 61 4.82 10.81 2.62
C ASP A 61 3.35 11.14 2.95
N GLN A 62 2.93 12.41 2.82
CA GLN A 62 1.52 12.79 3.03
C GLN A 62 0.59 12.30 1.91
N LEU A 63 1.05 12.30 0.65
CA LEU A 63 0.33 11.69 -0.46
C LEU A 63 0.09 10.20 -0.22
N ILE A 64 1.14 9.46 0.14
CA ILE A 64 1.05 8.03 0.42
C ILE A 64 0.13 7.79 1.63
N ARG A 65 0.31 8.53 2.72
CA ARG A 65 -0.55 8.45 3.92
C ARG A 65 -2.02 8.64 3.59
N SER A 66 -2.35 9.69 2.85
CA SER A 66 -3.73 10.00 2.46
C SER A 66 -4.34 8.89 1.59
N SER A 67 -3.50 8.26 0.76
CA SER A 67 -3.90 7.13 -0.09
C SER A 67 -4.19 5.87 0.75
N PHE A 68 -3.36 5.55 1.74
CA PHE A 68 -3.62 4.46 2.68
C PHE A 68 -4.87 4.72 3.54
N LEU A 69 -5.08 5.96 3.99
CA LEU A 69 -6.28 6.32 4.74
C LEU A 69 -7.54 6.12 3.88
N ALA A 70 -7.52 6.52 2.60
CA ALA A 70 -8.63 6.28 1.69
C ALA A 70 -8.91 4.77 1.51
N LEU A 71 -7.85 3.97 1.43
CA LEU A 71 -7.93 2.51 1.30
C LEU A 71 -8.63 1.83 2.49
N THR A 72 -8.66 2.44 3.68
CA THR A 72 -9.34 1.86 4.86
C THR A 72 -10.85 1.64 4.66
N ARG A 73 -11.45 2.31 3.67
CA ARG A 73 -12.86 2.18 3.30
C ARG A 73 -13.14 0.95 2.44
N GLU A 74 -12.10 0.29 1.92
CA GLU A 74 -12.23 -0.92 1.12
C GLU A 74 -12.34 -2.17 2.00
N TYR A 75 -13.18 -3.11 1.58
CA TYR A 75 -13.45 -4.38 2.29
C TYR A 75 -12.82 -5.60 1.62
N SER A 76 -12.18 -5.41 0.47
CA SER A 76 -11.49 -6.48 -0.26
C SER A 76 -10.28 -5.92 -0.96
N ILE A 77 -9.18 -6.68 -0.93
CA ILE A 77 -7.94 -6.34 -1.63
C ILE A 77 -7.42 -7.58 -2.35
N SER A 78 -7.19 -7.46 -3.66
CA SER A 78 -6.60 -8.54 -4.44
C SER A 78 -5.12 -8.72 -4.11
N GLY A 79 -4.53 -9.88 -4.45
CA GLY A 79 -3.09 -10.10 -4.26
C GLY A 79 -2.22 -9.08 -5.01
N GLN A 80 -2.63 -8.67 -6.22
CA GLN A 80 -1.95 -7.64 -7.00
C GLN A 80 -2.00 -6.27 -6.32
N GLU A 81 -3.14 -5.93 -5.72
CA GLU A 81 -3.27 -4.69 -4.96
C GLU A 81 -2.41 -4.74 -3.71
N LEU A 82 -2.47 -5.83 -2.94
CA LEU A 82 -1.68 -5.99 -1.74
C LEU A 82 -0.18 -5.89 -2.01
N GLU A 83 0.31 -6.52 -3.08
CA GLU A 83 1.72 -6.40 -3.48
C GLU A 83 2.08 -4.95 -3.81
N ALA A 84 1.21 -4.23 -4.53
CA ALA A 84 1.45 -2.85 -4.92
C ALA A 84 1.42 -1.88 -3.73
N TRP A 85 0.47 -2.05 -2.81
CA TRP A 85 0.41 -1.26 -1.57
C TRP A 85 1.59 -1.57 -0.65
N SER A 86 2.00 -2.84 -0.53
CA SER A 86 3.21 -3.21 0.22
C SER A 86 4.47 -2.60 -0.40
N PHE A 87 4.54 -2.55 -1.73
CA PHE A 87 5.60 -1.83 -2.45
C PHE A 87 5.59 -0.35 -2.12
N LEU A 88 4.42 0.32 -2.16
CA LEU A 88 4.32 1.75 -1.83
C LEU A 88 4.71 2.05 -0.37
N LEU A 89 4.26 1.22 0.57
CA LEU A 89 4.64 1.30 1.98
C LEU A 89 6.17 1.24 2.16
N SER A 90 6.86 0.47 1.33
CA SER A 90 8.32 0.36 1.37
C SER A 90 9.03 1.67 1.00
N LYS A 91 8.35 2.59 0.28
CA LYS A 91 8.90 3.86 -0.21
C LYS A 91 8.70 5.04 0.74
N ILE A 92 7.92 4.87 1.80
CA ILE A 92 7.75 5.90 2.83
C ILE A 92 9.08 6.05 3.60
N ALA A 93 9.60 7.27 3.62
CA ALA A 93 10.85 7.59 4.30
C ALA A 93 10.64 7.85 5.79
N ASP A 94 9.60 8.62 6.13
CA ASP A 94 9.23 8.90 7.51
C ASP A 94 8.75 7.63 8.24
N LYS A 95 9.44 7.28 9.33
CA LYS A 95 9.17 6.06 10.10
C LYS A 95 7.81 6.10 10.81
N GLN A 96 7.38 7.26 11.27
CA GLN A 96 6.11 7.44 11.96
C GLN A 96 4.94 7.32 10.99
N ILE A 97 5.04 7.96 9.82
CA ILE A 97 4.04 7.83 8.76
C ILE A 97 3.99 6.39 8.25
N LYS A 98 5.15 5.73 8.13
CA LYS A 98 5.20 4.32 7.74
C LYS A 98 4.55 3.39 8.77
N LEU A 99 4.71 3.68 10.06
CA LEU A 99 4.03 2.95 11.14
C LEU A 99 2.52 3.15 11.09
N GLU A 100 2.05 4.38 10.89
CA GLU A 100 0.63 4.68 10.72
C GLU A 100 0.04 3.96 9.49
N CYS A 101 0.71 4.03 8.34
CA CYS A 101 0.28 3.32 7.12
C CYS A 101 0.29 1.80 7.29
N SER A 102 1.20 1.27 8.11
CA SER A 102 1.24 -0.15 8.47
C SER A 102 -0.01 -0.56 9.26
N LYS A 103 -0.47 0.29 10.19
CA LYS A 103 -1.72 0.07 10.95
C LYS A 103 -2.94 0.07 10.03
N PHE A 104 -3.02 1.03 9.10
CA PHE A 104 -4.08 1.05 8.09
C PHE A 104 -4.11 -0.24 7.27
N LEU A 105 -2.95 -0.67 6.77
CA LEU A 105 -2.84 -1.90 5.98
C LEU A 105 -3.23 -3.14 6.80
N SER A 106 -2.77 -3.28 8.05
CA SER A 106 -3.16 -4.40 8.92
C SER A 106 -4.68 -4.49 9.08
N GLY A 107 -5.33 -3.36 9.38
CA GLY A 107 -6.78 -3.33 9.56
C GLY A 107 -7.56 -3.76 8.30
N ILE A 108 -7.06 -3.43 7.10
CA ILE A 108 -7.66 -3.90 5.84
C ILE A 108 -7.48 -5.42 5.69
N LEU A 109 -6.28 -5.93 6.00
CA LEU A 109 -5.95 -7.35 5.86
C LEU A 109 -6.80 -8.24 6.77
N VAL A 110 -7.06 -7.81 8.01
CA VAL A 110 -7.93 -8.54 8.95
C VAL A 110 -9.37 -8.61 8.45
N ARG A 111 -9.86 -7.55 7.79
CA ARG A 111 -11.24 -7.43 7.32
C ARG A 111 -11.51 -8.09 5.96
N SER A 112 -10.49 -8.31 5.13
CA SER A 112 -10.71 -8.83 3.78
C SER A 112 -11.29 -10.26 3.83
N HIS A 113 -12.50 -10.45 3.27
CA HIS A 113 -13.26 -11.71 3.42
C HIS A 113 -13.11 -12.69 2.24
N ASN A 114 -12.74 -12.20 1.05
CA ASN A 114 -12.61 -13.00 -0.17
C ASN A 114 -11.15 -13.07 -0.59
N MET A 115 -10.43 -14.04 -0.04
CA MET A 115 -9.01 -14.17 -0.27
C MET A 115 -8.71 -15.50 -1.00
N ASN A 116 -8.18 -15.39 -2.22
CA ASN A 116 -7.58 -16.53 -2.91
C ASN A 116 -6.39 -17.08 -2.08
N PRO A 117 -6.16 -18.42 -2.00
CA PRO A 117 -4.99 -19.03 -1.35
C PRO A 117 -3.64 -18.36 -1.63
N ASP A 118 -3.41 -17.84 -2.84
CA ASP A 118 -2.17 -17.13 -3.19
C ASP A 118 -2.07 -15.76 -2.50
N ALA A 119 -3.20 -15.09 -2.30
CA ALA A 119 -3.27 -13.85 -1.52
C ALA A 119 -3.01 -14.11 -0.02
N HIS A 120 -3.43 -15.26 0.52
CA HIS A 120 -3.17 -15.61 1.93
C HIS A 120 -1.67 -15.65 2.27
N LYS A 121 -0.86 -16.33 1.44
CA LYS A 121 0.60 -16.38 1.64
C LYS A 121 1.21 -14.98 1.65
N LEU A 122 0.73 -14.12 0.76
CA LEU A 122 1.19 -12.73 0.70
C LEU A 122 0.77 -11.94 1.94
N ILE A 123 -0.44 -12.13 2.44
CA ILE A 123 -0.97 -11.46 3.65
C ILE A 123 -0.18 -11.84 4.89
N VAL A 124 0.00 -13.14 5.13
CA VAL A 124 0.78 -13.63 6.28
C VAL A 124 2.22 -13.11 6.19
N LYS A 125 2.82 -13.12 4.99
CA LYS A 125 4.14 -12.54 4.76
C LYS A 125 4.17 -11.05 5.08
N THR A 126 3.21 -10.28 4.59
CA THR A 126 3.10 -8.84 4.84
C THR A 126 2.91 -8.57 6.33
N MET A 127 1.97 -9.22 7.01
CA MET A 127 1.76 -9.08 8.45
C MET A 127 3.00 -9.42 9.27
N LYS A 128 3.75 -10.48 8.92
CA LYS A 128 5.04 -10.80 9.56
C LYS A 128 6.08 -9.69 9.36
N GLN A 129 6.10 -9.06 8.20
CA GLN A 129 6.96 -7.90 7.91
C GLN A 129 6.53 -6.68 8.75
N LEU A 130 5.24 -6.37 8.82
CA LEU A 130 4.70 -5.29 9.66
C LEU A 130 5.03 -5.53 11.14
N ARG A 131 4.91 -6.77 11.61
CA ARG A 131 5.23 -7.15 13.00
C ARG A 131 6.69 -6.91 13.33
N THR A 132 7.58 -7.32 12.43
CA THR A 132 9.02 -7.07 12.55
C THR A 132 9.32 -5.58 12.57
N PHE A 133 8.62 -4.80 11.75
CA PHE A 133 8.75 -3.36 11.71
C PHE A 133 8.27 -2.69 13.01
N ALA A 134 7.09 -3.06 13.52
CA ALA A 134 6.53 -2.54 14.78
C ALA A 134 7.48 -2.78 15.96
N LYS A 135 8.02 -4.00 16.09
CA LYS A 135 9.03 -4.34 17.09
C LYS A 135 10.27 -3.46 16.99
N LYS A 136 10.76 -3.20 15.78
CA LYS A 136 11.93 -2.33 15.55
C LYS A 136 11.65 -0.85 15.87
N GLN A 137 10.41 -0.38 15.74
CA GLN A 137 10.02 0.98 16.12
C GLN A 137 9.70 1.11 17.62
N GLY A 138 9.62 0.00 18.36
CA GLY A 138 9.23 0.01 19.77
C GLY A 138 7.71 0.11 20.01
N ASP A 139 6.89 0.03 18.97
CA ASP A 139 5.42 0.02 19.10
C ASP A 139 4.94 -1.39 19.50
N MET A 140 5.01 -1.66 20.80
CA MET A 140 4.68 -2.96 21.36
C MET A 140 3.18 -3.24 21.45
N GLU A 141 2.33 -2.22 21.41
CA GLU A 141 0.89 -2.36 21.32
C GLU A 141 0.53 -2.91 19.93
N PHE A 142 0.97 -2.24 18.87
CA PHE A 142 0.72 -2.71 17.51
C PHE A 142 1.38 -4.07 17.22
N TYR A 143 2.56 -4.33 17.81
CA TYR A 143 3.18 -5.66 17.72
C TYR A 143 2.29 -6.77 18.30
N LYS A 144 1.61 -6.51 19.42
CA LYS A 144 0.70 -7.48 20.05
C LYS A 144 -0.55 -7.67 19.21
N ASP A 145 -1.15 -6.58 18.75
CA ASP A 145 -2.32 -6.62 17.85
C ASP A 145 -2.03 -7.47 16.62
N LEU A 146 -0.85 -7.31 16.01
CA LEU A 146 -0.42 -8.11 14.87
C LEU A 146 -0.27 -9.61 15.17
N ASN A 147 -0.01 -10.03 16.41
CA ASN A 147 -0.01 -11.45 16.73
C ASN A 147 -1.44 -12.01 16.75
N THR A 148 -2.37 -11.28 17.36
CA THR A 148 -3.79 -11.65 17.36
C THR A 148 -4.36 -11.63 15.93
N ASP A 149 -4.03 -10.61 15.14
CA ASP A 149 -4.45 -10.51 13.75
C ASP A 149 -3.90 -11.67 12.89
N LEU A 150 -2.65 -12.06 13.12
CA LEU A 150 -2.03 -13.20 12.42
C LEU A 150 -2.74 -14.52 12.76
N GLU A 151 -3.05 -14.75 14.03
CA GLU A 151 -3.79 -15.94 14.47
C GLU A 151 -5.18 -15.99 13.79
N LEU A 152 -5.92 -14.88 13.82
CA LEU A 152 -7.24 -14.77 13.17
C LEU A 152 -7.18 -15.00 11.65
N VAL A 153 -6.14 -14.50 10.99
CA VAL A 153 -5.96 -14.72 9.55
C VAL A 153 -5.59 -16.18 9.28
N GLU A 154 -4.67 -16.77 10.04
CA GLU A 154 -4.26 -18.16 9.88
C GLU A 154 -5.42 -19.15 10.15
N GLU A 155 -6.29 -18.87 11.14
CA GLU A 155 -7.53 -19.62 11.39
C GLU A 155 -8.52 -19.54 10.22
N LYS A 156 -8.73 -18.34 9.66
CA LYS A 156 -9.57 -18.18 8.46
C LYS A 156 -9.06 -18.99 7.28
N VAL A 157 -7.74 -19.19 7.14
CA VAL A 157 -7.20 -20.02 6.05
C VAL A 157 -7.55 -21.50 6.24
N GLN A 158 -7.53 -22.00 7.48
CA GLN A 158 -7.80 -23.41 7.78
C GLN A 158 -9.26 -23.79 7.52
N SER A 159 -10.21 -22.85 7.60
CA SER A 159 -11.64 -23.14 7.36
C SER A 159 -12.03 -23.24 5.88
N TYR A 160 -11.13 -22.90 4.95
CA TYR A 160 -11.32 -23.02 3.50
C TYR A 160 -10.66 -24.26 2.87
N VAL A 161 -9.96 -25.09 3.67
CA VAL A 161 -9.33 -26.36 3.26
C VAL A 161 -10.16 -27.53 3.76
#